data_AF-A0A7I7JW49-F1
#
_entry.id   AF-A0A7I7JW49-F1
#
_cell.length_a   1.000
_cell.length_b   1.000
_cell.length_c   1.000
_cell.angle_alpha   90.00
_cell.angle_beta   90.00
_cell.angle_gamma   90.00
#
_symmetry.space_group_name_H-M   'P 1'
#
loop_
_entity.id
_entity.type
_entity.pdbx_description
1 polymer ?
#
loop_
_entity_poly.entity_id
_entity_poly.type
_entity_poly.pdbx_seq_one_letter_code
_entity_poly.pdbx_strand_id
1 'polypeptide(L)'
;MTQVLVLILALLIGVVAGARAMTAPAVVAWGALFGWIDIGDKWSEWMAHPITVTVLTIFALAELVTDQLPNTPSRRVPAQFVARLVTGGFSGAVIGSAFFHTFIGTGAGMVGAVLGTLAGAELRRRLAARRDGRDRPGAVAEDVLAVGGGLLVAFLVSFV
;
A
#
# COMPACT_ATOMS: atom_id res chain seq x y z
N MET A 1 22.66 -9.80 0.51
CA MET A 1 21.49 -10.32 -0.23
C MET A 1 20.17 -9.81 0.35
N THR A 2 20.06 -9.67 1.68
CA THR A 2 18.89 -9.14 2.41
C THR A 2 18.45 -7.73 2.00
N GLN A 3 19.38 -6.78 1.85
CA GLN A 3 19.02 -5.38 1.51
C GLN A 3 18.21 -5.23 0.21
N VAL A 4 18.60 -5.93 -0.87
CA VAL A 4 17.90 -5.85 -2.15
C VAL A 4 16.48 -6.40 -2.03
N LEU A 5 16.30 -7.50 -1.29
CA LEU A 5 14.99 -8.09 -1.06
C LEU A 5 14.08 -7.16 -0.24
N VAL A 6 14.60 -6.52 0.81
CA VAL A 6 13.88 -5.49 1.59
C VAL A 6 13.43 -4.34 0.69
N LEU A 7 14.31 -3.85 -0.19
CA LEU A 7 13.97 -2.77 -1.12
C LEU A 7 12.90 -3.18 -2.14
N ILE A 8 12.93 -4.43 -2.61
CA ILE A 8 11.90 -4.96 -3.50
C ILE A 8 10.56 -5.03 -2.75
N LEU A 9 10.52 -5.56 -1.53
CA LEU A 9 9.29 -5.64 -0.73
C LEU A 9 8.75 -4.24 -0.37
N ALA A 10 9.64 -3.31 -0.03
CA ALA A 10 9.28 -1.90 0.20
C ALA A 10 8.73 -1.23 -1.07
N LEU A 11 9.30 -1.52 -2.24
CA LEU A 11 8.77 -1.05 -3.51
C LEU A 11 7.39 -1.66 -3.82
N LEU A 12 7.22 -2.97 -3.60
CA LEU A 12 5.95 -3.65 -3.84
C LEU A 12 4.83 -3.14 -2.92
N ILE A 13 5.10 -2.90 -1.63
CA ILE A 13 4.09 -2.28 -0.75
C ILE A 13 3.78 -0.84 -1.19
N GLY A 14 4.78 -0.14 -1.73
CA GLY A 14 4.59 1.15 -2.41
C GLY A 14 3.61 1.04 -3.58
N VAL A 15 3.76 0.03 -4.44
CA VAL A 15 2.83 -0.22 -5.56
C VAL A 15 1.39 -0.42 -5.06
N VAL A 16 1.22 -1.15 -3.95
CA VAL A 16 -0.09 -1.30 -3.29
C VAL A 16 -0.63 0.05 -2.82
N ALA A 17 0.20 0.89 -2.21
CA ALA A 17 -0.17 2.26 -1.83
C ALA A 17 -0.58 3.12 -3.04
N GLY A 18 0.10 2.94 -4.17
CA GLY A 18 -0.22 3.60 -5.44
C GLY A 18 -1.60 3.20 -5.99
N ALA A 19 -1.98 1.94 -5.82
CA ALA A 19 -3.34 1.49 -6.14
C ALA A 19 -4.35 2.05 -5.11
N ARG A 20 -4.04 1.95 -3.81
CA ARG A 20 -4.85 2.46 -2.69
C ARG A 20 -4.02 2.90 -1.49
N ALA A 21 -4.19 4.16 -1.11
CA ALA A 21 -3.31 4.86 -0.18
C ALA A 21 -3.34 4.24 1.23
N MET A 22 -4.53 3.95 1.76
CA MET A 22 -4.69 3.47 3.14
C MET A 22 -4.53 1.95 3.26
N THR A 23 -4.55 1.21 2.15
CA THR A 23 -4.39 -0.25 2.16
C THR A 23 -2.99 -0.64 2.62
N ALA A 24 -1.95 0.00 2.10
CA ALA A 24 -0.56 -0.29 2.46
C ALA A 24 -0.25 -0.14 3.97
N PRO A 25 -0.53 0.99 4.64
CA PRO A 25 -0.24 1.14 6.06
C PRO A 25 -1.09 0.19 6.93
N ALA A 26 -2.35 -0.08 6.55
CA ALA A 26 -3.19 -1.03 7.27
C ALA A 26 -2.61 -2.45 7.21
N VAL A 27 -2.24 -2.90 6.01
CA VAL A 27 -1.61 -4.21 5.79
C VAL A 27 -0.30 -4.34 6.56
N VAL A 28 0.55 -3.32 6.55
CA VAL A 28 1.82 -3.32 7.29
C VAL A 28 1.56 -3.37 8.80
N ALA A 29 0.55 -2.66 9.31
CA ALA A 29 0.16 -2.74 10.73
C ALA A 29 -0.31 -4.15 11.12
N TRP A 30 -1.10 -4.80 10.27
CA TRP A 30 -1.47 -6.21 10.46
C TRP A 30 -0.26 -7.15 10.41
N GLY A 31 0.66 -6.95 9.46
CA GLY A 31 1.91 -7.72 9.38
C GLY A 31 2.78 -7.54 10.63
N ALA A 32 2.81 -6.34 11.20
CA ALA A 32 3.48 -6.06 12.47
C ALA A 32 2.79 -6.75 13.65
N LEU A 33 1.45 -6.66 13.74
CA LEU A 33 0.65 -7.33 14.78
C LEU A 33 0.79 -8.86 14.74
N PHE A 34 0.84 -9.45 13.55
CA PHE A 34 1.04 -10.90 13.39
C PHE A 34 2.50 -11.35 13.53
N GLY A 35 3.43 -10.42 13.72
CA GLY A 35 4.86 -10.71 13.85
C GLY A 35 5.54 -11.11 12.53
N TRP A 36 4.93 -10.85 11.37
CA TRP A 36 5.58 -11.05 10.07
C TRP A 36 6.65 -10.00 9.79
N ILE A 37 6.48 -8.81 10.36
CA ILE A 37 7.42 -7.70 10.28
C ILE A 37 7.95 -7.47 11.69
N ASP A 38 9.23 -7.81 11.93
CA ASP A 38 9.86 -7.59 13.23
C ASP A 38 10.10 -6.09 13.48
N ILE A 39 9.16 -5.48 14.20
CA ILE A 39 9.21 -4.08 14.63
C ILE A 39 9.64 -3.90 16.10
N GLY A 40 10.06 -4.98 16.79
CA GLY A 40 10.47 -4.92 18.20
C GLY A 40 11.69 -4.03 18.39
N ASP A 41 11.67 -3.20 19.43
CA ASP A 41 12.72 -2.23 19.78
C ASP A 41 13.07 -1.23 18.66
N LYS A 42 12.15 -1.02 17.70
CA LYS A 42 12.32 -0.10 16.57
C LYS A 42 11.34 1.06 16.71
N TRP A 43 11.65 2.18 16.03
CA TRP A 43 10.76 3.36 16.04
C TRP A 43 9.33 3.08 15.56
N SER A 44 9.14 1.99 14.81
CA SER A 44 7.88 1.55 14.21
C SER A 44 7.06 0.61 15.10
N GLU A 45 7.50 0.31 16.34
CA GLU A 45 6.87 -0.65 17.25
C GLU A 45 5.37 -0.37 17.50
N TRP A 46 4.98 0.91 17.53
CA TRP A 46 3.59 1.33 17.69
C TRP A 46 2.65 0.86 16.57
N MET A 47 3.18 0.37 15.44
CA MET A 47 2.41 -0.22 14.34
C MET A 47 1.69 -1.52 14.73
N ALA A 48 2.24 -2.30 15.67
CA ALA A 48 1.57 -3.50 16.19
C ALA A 48 0.51 -3.18 17.26
N HIS A 49 0.37 -1.92 17.68
CA HIS A 49 -0.60 -1.59 18.72
C HIS A 49 -2.04 -1.79 18.21
N PRO A 50 -2.94 -2.49 18.94
CA PRO A 50 -4.29 -2.81 18.46
C PRO A 50 -5.11 -1.58 18.04
N ILE A 51 -4.93 -0.44 18.72
CA ILE A 51 -5.58 0.83 18.33
C ILE A 51 -5.08 1.30 16.97
N THR A 52 -3.76 1.26 16.71
CA THR A 52 -3.18 1.64 15.42
C THR A 52 -3.73 0.77 14.29
N VAL A 53 -3.72 -0.55 14.48
CA VAL A 53 -4.26 -1.52 13.52
C VAL A 53 -5.74 -1.23 13.23
N THR A 54 -6.53 -0.98 14.27
CA THR A 54 -7.96 -0.69 14.16
C THR A 54 -8.21 0.59 13.37
N VAL A 55 -7.53 1.69 13.73
CA VAL A 55 -7.69 3.00 13.07
C VAL A 55 -7.29 2.92 11.59
N LEU A 56 -6.14 2.30 11.27
CA LEU A 56 -5.70 2.14 9.89
C LEU A 56 -6.63 1.24 9.08
N THR A 57 -7.20 0.20 9.71
CA THR A 57 -8.22 -0.65 9.07
C THR A 57 -9.48 0.15 8.77
N ILE A 58 -9.96 0.99 9.70
CA ILE A 58 -11.10 1.89 9.46
C ILE A 58 -10.81 2.84 8.30
N PHE A 59 -9.62 3.44 8.23
CA PHE A 59 -9.25 4.30 7.10
C PHE A 59 -9.17 3.54 5.76
N ALA A 60 -8.66 2.31 5.75
CA ALA A 60 -8.64 1.47 4.55
C ALA A 60 -10.06 1.11 4.07
N LEU A 61 -10.97 0.79 5.01
CA LEU A 61 -12.38 0.53 4.69
C LEU A 61 -13.10 1.80 4.22
N ALA A 62 -12.83 2.95 4.84
CA ALA A 62 -13.38 4.23 4.41
C ALA A 62 -12.93 4.60 2.99
N GLU A 63 -11.66 4.38 2.66
CA GLU A 63 -11.15 4.54 1.28
C GLU A 63 -11.89 3.61 0.30
N LEU A 64 -12.09 2.33 0.65
CA LEU A 64 -12.84 1.36 -0.16
C LEU A 64 -14.28 1.81 -0.44
N VAL A 65 -14.99 2.32 0.56
CA VAL A 65 -16.38 2.77 0.43
C VAL A 65 -16.45 4.07 -0.38
N THR A 66 -15.58 5.04 -0.06
CA THR A 66 -15.59 6.35 -0.74
C THR A 66 -15.13 6.25 -2.20
N ASP A 67 -14.29 5.29 -2.56
CA ASP A 67 -13.91 5.02 -3.95
C ASP A 67 -15.07 4.53 -4.84
N GLN A 68 -16.14 3.98 -4.26
CA GLN A 68 -17.29 3.47 -5.00
C GLN A 68 -18.37 4.53 -5.26
N LEU A 69 -18.24 5.72 -4.68
CA LEU A 69 -19.20 6.81 -4.82
C LEU A 69 -19.07 7.51 -6.19
N PRO A 70 -20.18 7.96 -6.81
CA PRO A 70 -20.15 8.57 -8.15
C PRO A 70 -19.42 9.93 -8.23
N ASN A 71 -19.16 10.57 -7.08
CA ASN A 71 -18.55 11.91 -7.01
C ASN A 71 -17.09 11.90 -6.55
N THR A 72 -16.40 10.76 -6.62
CA THR A 72 -15.02 10.67 -6.12
C THR A 72 -14.06 11.43 -7.04
N PRO A 73 -13.30 12.42 -6.52
CA PRO A 73 -12.34 13.17 -7.33
C PRO A 73 -11.29 12.23 -7.94
N SER A 74 -10.85 12.56 -9.15
CA SER A 74 -9.86 11.74 -9.88
C SER A 74 -8.60 11.48 -9.05
N ARG A 75 -8.06 10.26 -9.14
CA ARG A 75 -6.81 9.82 -8.48
C ARG A 75 -5.57 10.61 -8.85
N ARG A 76 -5.65 11.43 -9.90
CA ARG A 76 -4.59 12.35 -10.36
C ARG A 76 -4.64 13.73 -9.72
N VAL A 77 -5.62 14.01 -8.86
CA VAL A 77 -5.64 15.26 -8.10
C VAL A 77 -4.40 15.28 -7.19
N PRO A 78 -3.62 16.38 -7.16
CA PRO A 78 -2.34 16.44 -6.45
C PRO A 78 -2.43 15.94 -5.00
N ALA A 79 -3.50 16.28 -4.28
CA ALA A 79 -3.72 15.85 -2.91
C ALA A 79 -3.77 14.32 -2.76
N GLN A 80 -4.48 13.61 -3.65
CA GLN A 80 -4.57 12.15 -3.58
C GLN A 80 -3.26 11.48 -4.00
N PHE A 81 -2.51 12.07 -4.93
CA PHE A 81 -1.19 11.56 -5.29
C PHE A 81 -0.19 11.70 -4.14
N VAL A 82 -0.17 12.86 -3.48
CA VAL A 82 0.68 13.09 -2.29
C VAL A 82 0.33 12.11 -1.18
N ALA A 83 -0.96 11.87 -0.91
CA ALA A 83 -1.38 10.89 0.09
C ALA A 83 -0.81 9.49 -0.20
N ARG A 84 -0.84 9.04 -1.46
CA ARG A 84 -0.24 7.75 -1.89
C ARG A 84 1.28 7.72 -1.70
N LEU A 85 1.95 8.82 -2.01
CA LEU A 85 3.41 8.92 -1.87
C LEU A 85 3.82 8.85 -0.40
N VAL A 86 3.11 9.58 0.48
CA VAL A 86 3.35 9.59 1.93
C VAL A 86 3.08 8.22 2.53
N THR A 87 1.94 7.61 2.21
CA THR A 87 1.54 6.30 2.76
C THR A 87 2.41 5.16 2.24
N GLY A 88 2.79 5.19 0.96
CA GLY A 88 3.73 4.22 0.36
C GLY A 88 5.13 4.36 0.93
N GLY A 89 5.64 5.60 1.05
CA GLY A 89 6.91 5.87 1.70
C GLY A 89 6.91 5.43 3.16
N PHE A 90 5.87 5.76 3.92
CA PHE A 90 5.71 5.33 5.30
C PHE A 90 5.69 3.81 5.45
N SER A 91 4.89 3.11 4.63
CA SER A 91 4.80 1.65 4.65
C SER A 91 6.14 0.99 4.30
N GLY A 92 6.85 1.53 3.30
CA GLY A 92 8.20 1.11 2.95
C GLY A 92 9.23 1.39 4.06
N ALA A 93 9.06 2.50 4.80
CA ALA A 93 9.90 2.84 5.95
C ALA A 93 9.74 1.82 7.10
N VAL A 94 8.51 1.38 7.35
CA VAL A 94 8.21 0.36 8.37
C VAL A 94 8.79 -0.99 7.98
N ILE A 95 8.59 -1.46 6.74
CA ILE A 95 9.24 -2.69 6.25
C ILE A 95 10.77 -2.56 6.35
N GLY A 96 11.33 -1.43 5.91
CA GLY A 96 12.76 -1.17 5.99
C GLY A 96 13.29 -1.12 7.42
N SER A 97 12.49 -0.64 8.38
CA SER A 97 12.90 -0.52 9.78
C SER A 97 13.21 -1.87 10.41
N ALA A 98 12.51 -2.94 10.02
CA ALA A 98 12.76 -4.30 10.49
C ALA A 98 14.20 -4.76 10.26
N PHE A 99 14.88 -4.17 9.26
CA PHE A 99 16.24 -4.53 8.85
C PHE A 99 17.21 -3.32 8.87
N PHE A 100 16.91 -2.28 9.65
CA PHE A 100 17.75 -1.07 9.75
C PHE A 100 17.96 -0.30 8.43
N HIS A 101 16.99 -0.39 7.53
CA HIS A 101 16.99 0.21 6.19
C HIS A 101 15.88 1.25 5.99
N THR A 102 15.44 1.92 7.06
CA THR A 102 14.28 2.82 7.05
C THR A 102 14.30 3.83 5.89
N PHE A 103 15.37 4.62 5.74
CA PHE A 103 15.39 5.70 4.74
C PHE A 103 15.35 5.21 3.29
N ILE A 104 16.10 4.16 2.98
CA ILE A 104 16.10 3.58 1.64
C ILE A 104 14.80 2.81 1.36
N GLY A 105 14.20 2.20 2.40
CA GLY A 105 12.85 1.62 2.36
C GLY A 105 11.77 2.66 2.09
N THR A 106 11.86 3.85 2.71
CA THR A 106 10.99 4.99 2.40
C THR A 106 11.08 5.36 0.93
N GLY A 107 12.29 5.53 0.41
CA GLY A 107 12.52 5.85 -1.00
C GLY A 107 11.93 4.80 -1.94
N ALA A 108 12.17 3.52 -1.66
CA ALA A 108 11.61 2.42 -2.45
C ALA A 108 10.07 2.42 -2.42
N GLY A 109 9.46 2.63 -1.25
CA GLY A 109 8.01 2.75 -1.10
C GLY A 109 7.41 3.93 -1.85
N MET A 110 8.08 5.08 -1.84
CA MET A 110 7.66 6.24 -2.65
C MET A 110 7.72 5.93 -4.15
N VAL A 111 8.82 5.34 -4.62
CA VAL A 111 8.97 4.94 -6.03
C VAL A 111 7.87 3.94 -6.42
N GLY A 112 7.62 2.94 -5.58
CA GLY A 112 6.52 2.00 -5.75
C GLY A 112 5.16 2.69 -5.89
N ALA A 113 4.87 3.67 -5.04
CA ALA A 113 3.60 4.41 -5.08
C ALA A 113 3.42 5.20 -6.38
N VAL A 114 4.51 5.79 -6.92
CA VAL A 114 4.48 6.42 -8.25
C VAL A 114 4.14 5.39 -9.32
N LEU A 115 4.86 4.25 -9.33
CA LEU A 115 4.65 3.19 -10.32
C LEU A 115 3.23 2.63 -10.27
N GLY A 116 2.73 2.30 -9.07
CA GLY A 116 1.38 1.78 -8.87
C GLY A 116 0.30 2.76 -9.32
N THR A 117 0.47 4.06 -9.03
CA THR A 117 -0.50 5.08 -9.45
C THR A 117 -0.56 5.23 -10.98
N LEU A 118 0.60 5.28 -11.64
CA LEU A 118 0.68 5.43 -13.10
C LEU A 118 0.18 4.18 -13.82
N ALA A 119 0.61 3.00 -13.38
CA ALA A 119 0.20 1.72 -13.95
C ALA A 119 -1.31 1.47 -13.79
N GLY A 120 -1.86 1.73 -12.60
CA GLY A 120 -3.31 1.59 -12.34
C GLY A 120 -4.13 2.54 -13.20
N ALA A 121 -3.70 3.80 -13.35
CA ALA A 121 -4.39 4.77 -14.18
C ALA A 121 -4.40 4.39 -15.67
N GLU A 122 -3.29 3.83 -16.19
CA GLU A 122 -3.21 3.37 -17.58
C GLU A 122 -4.03 2.09 -17.80
N LEU A 123 -3.98 1.13 -16.87
CA LEU A 123 -4.76 -0.10 -16.96
C LEU A 123 -6.27 0.18 -17.01
N ARG A 124 -6.76 1.06 -16.13
CA ARG A 124 -8.18 1.48 -16.16
C ARG A 124 -8.57 2.14 -17.46
N ARG A 125 -7.70 3.01 -17.99
CA ARG A 125 -7.96 3.69 -19.27
C ARG A 125 -8.12 2.69 -20.42
N ARG A 126 -7.29 1.64 -20.44
CA ARG A 126 -7.37 0.56 -21.44
C ARG A 126 -8.58 -0.36 -21.24
N LEU A 127 -8.95 -0.65 -20.00
CA LEU A 127 -10.11 -1.50 -19.68
C LEU A 127 -11.43 -0.79 -20.01
N ALA A 128 -11.55 0.50 -19.65
CA ALA A 128 -12.70 1.33 -19.98
C ALA A 128 -12.95 1.39 -21.50
N ALA A 129 -11.87 1.53 -22.28
CA ALA A 129 -11.92 1.56 -23.75
C ALA A 129 -12.37 0.22 -24.37
N ARG A 130 -12.27 -0.90 -23.64
CA ARG A 130 -12.66 -2.24 -24.11
C ARG A 130 -14.05 -2.67 -23.67
N ARG A 131 -14.69 -1.97 -22.73
CA ARG A 131 -15.93 -2.40 -22.06
C ARG A 131 -17.10 -1.42 -22.15
N ASP A 132 -17.11 -0.52 -23.14
CA ASP A 132 -18.19 0.48 -23.33
C ASP A 132 -18.58 1.22 -22.03
N GLY A 133 -17.58 1.56 -21.20
CA GLY A 133 -17.78 2.31 -19.96
C GLY A 133 -18.41 1.53 -18.79
N ARG A 134 -18.53 0.20 -18.86
CA ARG A 134 -19.12 -0.63 -17.79
C ARG A 134 -18.03 -1.29 -16.92
N ASP A 135 -17.38 -0.49 -16.08
CA ASP A 135 -16.14 -0.84 -15.34
C ASP A 135 -16.34 -1.42 -13.92
N ARG A 136 -17.57 -1.56 -13.42
CA ARG A 136 -17.84 -1.98 -12.02
C ARG A 136 -17.17 -3.31 -11.59
N PRO A 137 -17.12 -4.38 -12.41
CA PRO A 137 -16.45 -5.63 -12.01
C PRO A 137 -14.92 -5.52 -11.94
N GLY A 138 -14.32 -4.62 -12.72
CA GLY A 138 -12.86 -4.43 -12.75
C GLY A 138 -12.33 -3.73 -11.50
N ALA A 139 -13.12 -2.80 -10.94
CA ALA A 139 -12.77 -2.08 -9.71
C ALA A 139 -12.66 -3.02 -8.50
N VAL A 140 -13.61 -3.96 -8.34
CA VAL A 140 -13.60 -4.93 -7.23
C VAL A 140 -12.42 -5.91 -7.34
N ALA A 141 -12.03 -6.28 -8.56
CA ALA A 141 -10.87 -7.16 -8.77
C ALA A 141 -9.55 -6.46 -8.40
N GLU A 142 -9.38 -5.20 -8.80
CA GLU A 142 -8.20 -4.39 -8.44
C GLU A 142 -8.09 -4.22 -6.92
N ASP A 143 -9.22 -4.05 -6.27
CA ASP A 143 -9.36 -3.90 -4.82
C ASP A 143 -8.91 -5.16 -4.06
N VAL A 144 -9.34 -6.34 -4.52
CA VAL A 144 -8.93 -7.64 -3.96
C VAL A 144 -7.44 -7.88 -4.20
N LEU A 145 -6.93 -7.55 -5.39
CA LEU A 145 -5.51 -7.68 -5.72
C LEU A 145 -4.63 -6.76 -4.85
N ALA A 146 -5.08 -5.55 -4.56
CA ALA A 146 -4.34 -4.62 -3.71
C ALA A 146 -4.24 -5.15 -2.27
N VAL A 147 -5.36 -5.60 -1.69
CA VAL A 147 -5.38 -6.14 -0.32
C VAL A 147 -4.61 -7.46 -0.23
N GLY A 148 -4.89 -8.40 -1.13
CA GLY A 148 -4.23 -9.71 -1.16
C GLY A 148 -2.74 -9.61 -1.48
N GLY A 149 -2.37 -8.78 -2.46
CA GLY A 149 -0.98 -8.51 -2.80
C GLY A 149 -0.23 -7.81 -1.67
N GLY A 150 -0.87 -6.85 -0.99
CA GLY A 150 -0.32 -6.23 0.21
C GLY A 150 -0.05 -7.26 1.32
N LEU A 151 -1.04 -8.07 1.67
CA LEU A 151 -0.90 -9.11 2.70
C LEU A 151 0.21 -10.11 2.35
N LEU A 152 0.29 -10.52 1.09
CA LEU A 152 1.37 -11.37 0.60
C LEU A 152 2.74 -10.71 0.78
N VAL A 153 2.88 -9.43 0.41
CA VAL A 153 4.14 -8.69 0.61
C VAL A 153 4.51 -8.65 2.09
N ALA A 154 3.57 -8.30 2.97
CA ALA A 154 3.80 -8.25 4.41
C ALA A 154 4.18 -9.62 4.98
N PHE A 155 3.55 -10.70 4.52
CA PHE A 155 3.91 -12.06 4.89
C PHE A 155 5.32 -12.45 4.40
N LEU A 156 5.67 -12.08 3.16
CA LEU A 156 7.00 -12.38 2.60
C LEU A 156 8.15 -11.69 3.35
N VAL A 157 7.87 -10.61 4.10
CA VAL A 157 8.85 -9.97 4.97
C VAL A 157 9.38 -10.94 6.04
N SER A 158 8.58 -11.91 6.49
CA SER A 158 9.00 -12.85 7.54
C SER A 158 10.05 -13.89 7.07
N PHE A 159 10.37 -13.91 5.78
CA PHE A 159 11.34 -14.83 5.18
C PHE A 159 12.67 -14.16 4.81
N VAL A 160 12.83 -12.87 5.14
CA VAL A 160 14.02 -12.08 4.88
C VAL A 160 15.01 -12.18 6.03
#